data_AF-W0DN21-F1
#
_entry.id   AF-W0DN21-F1
#
_cell.length_a   1.000
_cell.length_b   1.000
_cell.length_c   1.000
_cell.angle_alpha   90.00
_cell.angle_beta   90.00
_cell.angle_gamma   90.00
#
_symmetry.space_group_name_H-M   'P 1'
#
loop_
_entity.id
_entity.type
_entity.pdbx_description
1 polymer ?
#
loop_
_entity_poly.entity_id
_entity_poly.type
_entity_poly.pdbx_seq_one_letter_code
_entity_poly.pdbx_strand_id
1 'polypeptide(L)'
;MQVEAIYENGKLEFVKPLKLKHQRVRLVVTVPDEEVDVSLRDLVSEEVLLRARAMREHLDAVRDAPLPPDDALPDLTPKQIDRIKAFELREDR
;
A
#
# COMPACT_ATOMS: atom_id res chain seq x y z
N MET A 1 -26.00 21.51 18.90
CA MET A 1 -25.63 22.93 18.83
C MET A 1 -24.40 23.04 17.95
N GLN A 2 -24.44 23.86 16.90
CA GLN A 2 -23.31 24.12 16.01
C GLN A 2 -22.69 25.47 16.40
N VAL A 3 -21.36 25.54 16.42
CA VAL A 3 -20.60 26.72 16.81
C VAL A 3 -19.47 26.91 15.81
N GLU A 4 -19.29 28.13 15.36
CA GLU A 4 -18.21 28.50 14.46
C GLU A 4 -16.93 28.75 15.27
N ALA A 5 -15.83 28.21 14.76
CA ALA A 5 -14.51 28.39 15.32
C ALA A 5 -13.52 28.61 14.18
N ILE A 6 -12.48 29.40 14.46
CA ILE A 6 -11.36 29.63 13.58
C ILE A 6 -10.26 28.67 14.01
N TYR A 7 -9.71 27.91 13.06
CA TYR A 7 -8.52 27.10 13.29
C TYR A 7 -7.29 27.90 12.84
N GLU A 8 -6.38 28.18 13.77
CA GLU A 8 -5.14 28.89 13.49
C GLU A 8 -3.99 28.20 14.21
N ASN A 9 -2.96 27.77 13.48
CA ASN A 9 -1.72 27.19 14.02
C ASN A 9 -1.93 26.09 15.08
N GLY A 10 -2.86 25.16 14.84
CA GLY A 10 -3.13 24.06 15.79
C GLY A 10 -4.10 24.39 16.92
N LYS A 11 -4.65 25.60 16.97
CA LYS A 11 -5.61 26.03 17.98
C LYS A 11 -6.97 26.32 17.36
N LEU A 12 -8.03 25.93 18.07
CA LEU A 12 -9.41 26.27 17.74
C LEU A 12 -9.88 27.41 18.64
N GLU A 13 -10.23 28.54 18.03
CA GLU A 13 -10.75 29.71 18.72
C GLU A 13 -12.23 29.92 18.37
N PHE A 14 -13.10 30.01 19.38
CA PHE A 14 -14.52 30.21 19.15
C PHE A 14 -14.80 31.66 18.75
N VAL A 15 -15.55 31.86 17.67
CA VAL A 15 -15.95 33.20 17.21
C VAL A 15 -16.82 33.92 18.26
N LYS A 16 -17.61 33.16 19.02
CA LYS A 16 -18.41 33.65 20.13
C LYS A 16 -17.89 33.07 21.45
N PRO A 17 -17.76 33.88 22.51
CA PRO A 17 -17.30 33.40 23.80
C PRO A 17 -18.27 32.36 24.36
N LEU A 18 -17.74 31.17 24.65
CA LEU A 18 -18.49 30.02 25.12
C LEU A 18 -17.96 29.54 26.46
N LYS A 19 -18.83 29.52 27.47
CA LYS A 19 -18.51 28.95 28.78
C LYS A 19 -18.94 27.49 28.82
N LEU A 20 -17.99 26.58 28.65
CA LEU A 20 -18.22 25.15 28.79
C LEU A 20 -18.39 24.78 30.28
N LYS A 21 -19.26 23.82 30.57
CA LYS A 21 -19.49 23.32 31.95
C LYS A 21 -18.28 22.56 32.51
N HIS A 22 -17.46 21.99 31.63
CA HIS A 22 -16.30 21.18 31.97
C HIS A 22 -15.04 21.71 31.27
N GLN A 23 -13.88 21.47 31.87
CA GLN A 23 -12.60 21.92 31.33
C GLN A 23 -12.16 21.12 30.09
N ARG A 24 -12.48 19.81 30.03
CA ARG A 24 -12.13 18.93 28.91
C ARG A 24 -13.41 18.39 28.28
N VAL A 25 -13.65 18.75 27.03
CA VAL A 25 -14.83 18.33 26.26
C VAL A 25 -14.36 17.82 24.91
N ARG A 26 -14.88 16.67 24.46
CA ARG A 26 -14.62 16.18 23.10
C ARG A 26 -15.51 16.92 22.12
N LEU A 27 -14.91 17.51 21.09
CA LEU A 27 -15.61 18.23 20.03
C LEU A 27 -15.53 17.41 18.73
N VAL A 28 -16.58 17.49 17.92
CA VAL A 28 -16.58 16.99 16.54
C VAL A 28 -16.52 18.22 15.65
N VAL A 29 -15.49 18.31 14.82
CA VAL A 29 -15.24 19.47 13.95
C VAL A 29 -15.51 19.04 12.51
N THR A 30 -16.23 19.88 11.77
CA THR A 30 -16.42 19.72 10.33
C THR A 30 -15.48 20.70 9.66
N VAL A 31 -14.53 20.19 8.88
CA VAL A 31 -13.55 20.98 8.14
C VAL A 31 -13.79 20.69 6.66
N PRO A 32 -13.82 21.71 5.78
CA PRO A 32 -13.90 21.50 4.34
C PRO A 32 -12.70 20.69 3.83
N ASP A 33 -12.93 19.75 2.92
CA ASP A 33 -11.87 18.88 2.39
C ASP A 33 -10.75 19.68 1.68
N GLU A 34 -11.08 20.84 1.12
CA GLU A 34 -10.12 21.75 0.46
C GLU A 34 -9.02 22.27 1.40
N GLU A 35 -9.33 22.37 2.70
CA GLU A 35 -8.42 22.87 3.74
C GLU A 35 -7.61 21.72 4.40
N VAL A 36 -7.85 20.48 3.98
CA VAL A 36 -7.16 19.30 4.53
C VAL A 36 -6.19 18.75 3.48
N ASP A 37 -4.90 19.04 3.65
CA ASP A 37 -3.86 18.38 2.87
C ASP A 37 -3.64 16.96 3.40
N VAL A 38 -4.42 16.01 2.89
CA VAL A 38 -4.15 14.58 3.07
C VAL A 38 -3.14 14.17 2.02
N SER A 39 -1.89 14.59 2.17
CA SER A 39 -0.80 14.11 1.32
C SER A 39 -0.60 12.60 1.56
N LEU A 40 -1.27 11.78 0.75
CA LEU A 40 -1.10 10.32 0.72
C LEU A 40 0.35 9.91 0.41
N ARG A 41 1.19 10.86 -0.04
CA ARG A 41 2.61 10.64 -0.31
C ARG A 41 3.39 10.29 0.96
N ASP A 42 2.91 10.72 2.13
CA ASP A 42 3.57 10.45 3.40
C ASP A 42 3.23 9.06 3.98
N LEU A 43 2.33 8.30 3.33
CA LEU A 43 1.94 6.96 3.79
C LEU A 43 2.99 5.88 3.48
N VAL A 44 3.91 6.15 2.56
CA VAL A 44 4.88 5.15 2.10
C VAL A 44 6.27 5.62 2.51
N SER A 45 6.87 4.89 3.45
CA SER A 45 8.23 5.19 3.89
C SER A 45 9.24 5.05 2.74
N GLU A 46 10.33 5.79 2.82
CA GLU A 46 11.42 5.75 1.83
C GLU A 46 12.00 4.34 1.67
N GLU A 47 12.07 3.57 2.77
CA GLU A 47 12.52 2.18 2.79
C GLU A 47 11.64 1.28 1.90
N VAL A 48 10.30 1.46 1.96
CA VAL A 48 9.36 0.69 1.14
C VAL A 48 9.52 1.02 -0.34
N LEU A 49 9.77 2.30 -0.67
CA LEU A 49 10.03 2.72 -2.06
C LEU A 49 11.33 2.14 -2.60
N LEU A 50 12.40 2.13 -1.80
CA LEU A 50 13.68 1.52 -2.18
C LEU A 50 13.54 0.01 -2.42
N ARG A 51 12.83 -0.69 -1.52
CA ARG A 51 12.57 -2.12 -1.68
C ARG A 51 11.75 -2.42 -2.94
N ALA A 52 10.74 -1.60 -3.23
CA ALA A 52 9.92 -1.76 -4.43
C ALA A 52 10.75 -1.58 -5.72
N ARG A 53 11.67 -0.61 -5.74
CA ARG A 53 12.59 -0.39 -6.88
C ARG A 53 13.53 -1.58 -7.08
N ALA A 54 14.20 -2.01 -6.01
CA ALA A 54 15.12 -3.16 -6.07
C ALA A 54 14.41 -4.45 -6.54
N MET A 55 13.18 -4.67 -6.07
CA MET A 55 12.38 -5.81 -6.52
C MET A 55 12.08 -5.73 -8.02
N ARG A 56 11.72 -4.55 -8.52
CA ARG A 56 11.40 -4.36 -9.93
C ARG A 56 12.61 -4.58 -10.83
N GLU A 57 13.76 -4.03 -10.45
CA GLU A 57 15.01 -4.24 -11.18
C GLU A 57 15.40 -5.72 -11.23
N HIS A 58 15.23 -6.46 -10.13
CA HIS A 58 15.48 -7.89 -10.11
C HIS A 58 14.56 -8.67 -11.07
N LEU A 59 13.27 -8.34 -11.07
CA LEU A 59 12.30 -9.00 -11.95
C LEU A 59 12.54 -8.67 -13.43
N ASP A 60 12.90 -7.42 -13.73
CA ASP A 60 13.27 -7.02 -15.10
C ASP A 60 14.52 -7.78 -15.55
N ALA A 61 15.54 -7.92 -14.69
CA ALA A 61 16.73 -8.71 -14.98
C ALA A 61 16.42 -10.19 -15.26
N VAL A 62 15.49 -10.80 -14.51
CA VAL A 62 15.08 -12.20 -14.75
C VAL A 62 14.28 -12.33 -16.05
N ARG A 63 13.38 -11.37 -16.35
CA ARG A 63 12.58 -11.38 -17.58
C ARG A 63 13.45 -11.27 -18.82
N ASP A 64 14.46 -10.40 -18.77
CA ASP A 64 15.29 -10.07 -19.93
C ASP A 64 16.53 -10.97 -20.03
N ALA A 65 16.74 -11.88 -19.07
CA ALA A 65 17.82 -12.86 -19.10
C ALA A 65 17.57 -13.94 -20.18
N PRO A 66 18.62 -14.42 -20.86
CA PRO A 66 18.50 -15.57 -21.73
C PRO A 66 18.13 -16.82 -20.92
N LEU A 67 17.34 -17.71 -21.54
CA LEU A 67 17.03 -18.99 -20.92
C LEU A 67 18.33 -19.76 -20.65
N PRO A 68 18.48 -20.39 -19.47
CA PRO A 68 19.62 -21.25 -19.20
C PRO A 68 19.59 -22.46 -20.14
N PRO A 69 20.76 -23.04 -20.46
CA PRO A 69 20.83 -24.28 -21.22
C PRO A 69 20.16 -25.43 -20.45
N ASP A 70 19.58 -26.38 -21.17
CA ASP A 70 18.82 -27.50 -20.58
C ASP A 70 19.66 -28.32 -19.58
N ASP A 71 20.96 -28.45 -19.82
CA ASP A 71 21.89 -29.19 -18.94
C ASP A 71 22.09 -28.52 -17.56
N ALA A 72 21.76 -27.23 -17.44
CA ALA A 72 21.80 -26.49 -16.18
C ALA A 72 20.47 -26.54 -15.41
N LEU A 73 19.44 -27.17 -15.98
CA LEU A 73 18.16 -27.34 -15.29
C LEU A 73 18.27 -28.47 -14.26
N PRO A 74 17.63 -28.32 -13.09
CA PRO A 74 17.58 -29.38 -12.10
C PRO A 74 16.73 -30.56 -12.60
N ASP A 75 17.10 -31.77 -12.17
CA ASP A 75 16.33 -32.97 -12.47
C ASP A 75 14.90 -32.88 -11.95
N LEU A 76 13.96 -33.39 -12.75
CA LEU A 76 12.54 -33.42 -12.38
C LEU A 76 12.30 -34.41 -11.24
N THR A 77 11.57 -33.96 -10.23
CA THR A 77 11.08 -34.83 -9.16
C THR A 77 10.02 -35.80 -9.67
N PRO A 78 9.84 -36.97 -9.04
CA PRO A 78 8.81 -37.94 -9.44
C PRO A 78 7.40 -37.33 -9.52
N LYS A 79 7.06 -36.45 -8.57
CA LYS A 79 5.77 -35.75 -8.54
C LYS A 79 5.59 -34.78 -9.72
N GLN A 80 6.66 -34.17 -10.22
CA GLN A 80 6.59 -33.31 -11.40
C GLN A 80 6.40 -34.16 -12.67
N ILE A 81 7.09 -35.29 -12.78
CA ILE A 81 6.93 -36.23 -13.90
C ILE A 81 5.50 -36.76 -13.96
N ASP A 82 4.93 -37.18 -12.83
CA ASP A 82 3.55 -37.67 -12.77
C ASP A 82 2.53 -36.60 -13.19
N ARG A 83 2.78 -35.33 -12.83
CA ARG A 83 1.95 -34.20 -13.30
C ARG A 83 2.06 -34.00 -14.80
N ILE A 84 3.26 -34.05 -15.37
CA ILE A 84 3.48 -33.90 -16.83
C ILE A 84 2.69 -34.99 -17.58
N LYS A 85 2.85 -36.25 -17.19
CA LYS A 85 2.11 -37.39 -17.77
C LYS A 85 0.59 -37.21 -17.67
N ALA A 86 0.11 -36.69 -16.54
CA ALA A 86 -1.32 -36.43 -16.33
C ALA A 86 -1.85 -35.28 -17.20
N PHE A 87 -1.02 -34.32 -17.59
CA PHE A 87 -1.38 -33.27 -18.54
C PHE A 87 -1.40 -33.78 -19.98
N GLU A 88 -0.41 -34.57 -20.39
CA GLU A 88 -0.37 -35.21 -21.72
C GLU A 88 -1.61 -36.07 -21.98
N LEU A 89 -2.03 -36.86 -20.98
CA LEU A 89 -3.22 -37.71 -21.08
C LEU A 89 -4.55 -36.93 -21.25
N ARG A 90 -4.54 -35.61 -21.00
CA ARG A 90 -5.71 -34.73 -21.17
C ARG A 90 -5.77 -34.09 -22.55
N GLU A 91 -4.64 -33.93 -23.23
CA GLU A 91 -4.60 -33.35 -24.58
C GLU A 91 -5.04 -34.36 -25.65
N ASP A 92 -4.91 -35.66 -25.37
CA ASP A 92 -5.39 -36.76 -26.23
C ASP A 92 -6.91 -37.02 -26.14
N ARG A 93 -7.73 -36.07 -25.64
CA ARG A 93 -9.16 -36.26 -25.38
C ARG A 93 -10.07 -35.22 -26.05
#